data_AF-A0A411LHJ3-F1
#
_entry.id   AF-A0A411LHJ3-F1
#
_cell.length_a   1.000
_cell.length_b   1.000
_cell.length_c   1.000
_cell.angle_alpha   90.00
_cell.angle_beta   90.00
_cell.angle_gamma   90.00
#
_symmetry.space_group_name_H-M   'P 1'
#
loop_
_entity.id
_entity.type
_entity.pdbx_description
1 polymer ?
#
loop_
_entity_poly.entity_id
_entity_poly.type
_entity_poly.pdbx_seq_one_letter_code
_entity_poly.pdbx_strand_id
1 'polypeptide(L)'
;MLHFALPSTAACKPLTPDAYLMLRRQAARLSHDDVARRIARGPEGVSIAAQLLRSLETPGVRAKLRATLDQLRAVFPFDPDVYHQLYNAPAGAHPRICRGCGVSAWDMETSPGVDAGGWHDDATCLACATLAGDR
;
A
#
# COMPACT_ATOMS: atom_id res chain seq x y z
N MET A 1 3.79 -33.93 28.39
CA MET A 1 4.08 -32.48 28.36
C MET A 1 4.05 -32.06 26.89
N LEU A 2 2.99 -31.39 26.46
CA LEU A 2 2.86 -30.93 25.07
C LEU A 2 3.64 -29.63 24.93
N HIS A 3 4.75 -29.66 24.19
CA HIS A 3 5.45 -28.45 23.77
C HIS A 3 4.60 -27.75 22.71
N PHE A 4 3.97 -26.64 23.07
CA PHE A 4 3.46 -25.69 22.08
C PHE A 4 4.65 -25.00 21.42
N ALA A 5 4.99 -25.51 20.23
CA ALA A 5 5.64 -24.80 19.14
C ALA A 5 5.01 -23.42 18.88
N LEU A 6 5.31 -22.36 19.64
CA LEU A 6 4.93 -21.01 19.20
C LEU A 6 5.70 -20.71 17.90
N PRO A 7 5.03 -20.42 16.77
CA PRO A 7 5.75 -20.02 15.58
C PRO A 7 6.52 -18.74 15.88
N SER A 8 7.82 -18.78 15.62
CA SER A 8 8.70 -17.61 15.73
C SER A 8 8.24 -16.58 14.70
N THR A 9 7.44 -15.61 15.14
CA THR A 9 7.15 -14.41 14.36
C THR A 9 8.42 -13.58 14.36
N ALA A 10 9.29 -13.84 13.39
CA ALA A 10 10.27 -12.83 12.98
C ALA A 10 9.46 -11.60 12.60
N ALA A 11 9.36 -10.64 13.53
CA ALA A 11 8.52 -9.46 13.38
C ALA A 11 9.02 -8.68 12.17
N CYS A 12 8.36 -8.88 11.03
CA CYS A 12 8.68 -8.17 9.80
C CYS A 12 8.52 -6.68 10.10
N LYS A 13 9.53 -5.87 9.78
CA LYS A 13 9.53 -4.43 10.04
C LYS A 13 8.18 -3.83 9.64
N PRO A 14 7.51 -3.02 10.48
CA PRO A 14 6.24 -2.41 10.13
C PRO A 14 6.33 -1.67 8.79
N LEU A 15 5.29 -1.79 7.97
CA LEU A 15 5.25 -1.09 6.69
C LEU A 15 5.23 0.42 6.94
N THR A 16 5.96 1.19 6.14
CA THR A 16 5.92 2.65 6.21
C THR A 16 4.86 3.20 5.26
N PRO A 17 4.33 4.43 5.49
CA PRO A 17 3.36 5.04 4.58
C PRO A 17 3.86 5.19 3.13
N ASP A 18 5.15 5.50 2.95
CA ASP A 18 5.81 5.58 1.64
C ASP A 18 5.81 4.23 0.91
N ALA A 19 6.25 3.17 1.60
CA ALA A 19 6.24 1.81 1.06
C ALA A 19 4.80 1.33 0.76
N TYR A 20 3.82 1.72 1.57
CA TYR A 20 2.41 1.42 1.32
C TYR A 20 1.92 2.03 0.02
N LEU A 21 2.13 3.34 -0.21
CA LEU A 21 1.75 3.99 -1.47
C LEU A 21 2.45 3.35 -2.67
N MET A 22 3.75 3.06 -2.56
CA MET A 22 4.53 2.42 -3.60
C MET A 22 3.94 1.04 -3.98
N LEU A 23 3.66 0.19 -2.99
CA LEU A 23 3.09 -1.14 -3.23
C LEU A 23 1.73 -1.06 -3.92
N ARG A 24 0.85 -0.14 -3.47
CA ARG A 24 -0.48 0.04 -4.05
C ARG A 24 -0.43 0.52 -5.50
N ARG A 25 0.47 1.46 -5.81
CA ARG A 25 0.70 1.91 -7.18
C ARG A 25 1.25 0.80 -8.06
N GLN A 26 2.25 0.05 -7.58
CA GLN A 26 2.85 -1.06 -8.32
C GLN A 26 1.84 -2.19 -8.57
N ALA A 27 0.99 -2.50 -7.60
CA ALA A 27 -0.10 -3.47 -7.76
C ALA A 27 -1.12 -3.03 -8.82
N ALA A 28 -1.39 -1.73 -8.93
CA ALA A 28 -2.19 -1.15 -10.01
C ALA A 28 -1.43 -1.06 -11.36
N ARG A 29 -0.17 -1.52 -11.41
CA ARG A 29 0.71 -1.50 -12.59
C ARG A 29 0.91 -0.10 -13.19
N LEU A 30 0.94 0.93 -12.35
CA LEU A 30 1.12 2.31 -12.80
C LEU A 30 2.56 2.78 -12.56
N SER A 31 3.17 3.38 -13.57
CA SER A 31 4.39 4.17 -13.37
C SER A 31 4.07 5.51 -12.68
N HIS A 32 5.10 6.21 -12.18
CA HIS A 32 4.92 7.57 -11.66
C HIS A 32 4.34 8.51 -12.72
N ASP A 33 4.78 8.38 -13.97
CA ASP A 33 4.33 9.23 -15.07
C ASP A 33 2.88 8.92 -15.47
N ASP A 34 2.44 7.66 -15.38
CA ASP A 34 1.03 7.30 -15.60
C ASP A 34 0.12 7.97 -14.58
N VAL A 35 0.51 7.95 -13.31
CA VAL A 35 -0.26 8.63 -12.26
C VAL A 35 -0.24 10.13 -12.48
N ALA A 36 0.93 10.70 -12.77
CA ALA A 36 1.10 12.13 -12.98
C ALA A 36 0.23 12.67 -14.12
N ARG A 37 0.19 11.96 -15.26
CA ARG A 37 -0.68 12.32 -16.39
C ARG A 37 -2.16 12.33 -16.04
N ARG A 38 -2.60 11.53 -15.07
CA ARG A 38 -4.01 11.43 -14.67
C ARG A 38 -4.42 12.50 -13.66
N ILE A 39 -3.50 13.04 -12.86
CA ILE A 39 -3.81 14.05 -11.84
C ILE A 39 -3.42 15.48 -12.24
N ALA A 40 -2.51 15.64 -13.20
CA ALA A 40 -2.03 16.95 -13.63
C ALA A 40 -3.09 17.72 -14.44
N ARG A 41 -3.10 19.05 -14.26
CA ARG A 41 -3.87 19.98 -15.09
C ARG A 41 -2.96 20.55 -16.18
N GLY A 42 -2.80 19.79 -17.25
CA GLY A 42 -1.99 20.17 -18.42
C GLY A 42 -0.53 19.72 -18.38
N PRO A 43 0.24 19.96 -19.46
CA PRO A 43 1.56 19.35 -19.68
C PRO A 43 2.60 19.72 -18.61
N GLU A 44 2.66 20.98 -18.18
CA GLU A 44 3.60 21.45 -17.16
C GLU A 44 3.35 20.81 -15.78
N GLY A 45 2.08 20.49 -15.49
CA GLY A 45 1.69 19.85 -14.24
C GLY A 45 2.16 18.40 -14.13
N VAL A 46 2.45 17.72 -15.25
CA VAL A 46 2.84 16.30 -15.25
C VAL A 46 4.17 16.11 -14.53
N SER A 47 5.18 16.92 -14.85
CA SER A 47 6.50 16.82 -14.20
C SER A 47 6.42 17.08 -12.69
N ILE A 48 5.61 18.07 -12.28
CA ILE A 48 5.38 18.41 -10.87
C ILE A 48 4.67 17.27 -10.15
N ALA A 49 3.61 16.73 -10.74
CA ALA A 49 2.86 15.61 -10.18
C ALA A 49 3.72 14.34 -10.03
N ALA A 50 4.55 14.03 -11.03
CA ALA A 50 5.47 12.90 -10.98
C ALA A 50 6.53 13.08 -9.88
N GLN A 51 7.06 14.30 -9.71
CA GLN A 51 8.02 14.59 -8.66
C GLN A 51 7.38 14.51 -7.27
N LEU A 52 6.17 15.06 -7.10
CA LEU A 52 5.41 14.94 -5.86
C LEU A 52 5.21 13.47 -5.46
N LEU A 53 4.78 12.63 -6.40
CA LEU A 53 4.56 11.21 -6.12
C LEU A 53 5.87 10.48 -5.75
N ARG A 54 6.97 10.73 -6.47
CA ARG A 54 8.29 10.20 -6.10
C ARG A 54 8.71 10.64 -4.69
N SER A 55 8.45 11.90 -4.35
CA SER A 55 8.72 12.40 -3.00
C SER A 55 7.88 11.68 -1.96
N LEU A 56 6.58 11.46 -2.19
CA LEU A 56 5.71 10.75 -1.23
C LEU A 56 6.07 9.27 -1.04
N GLU A 57 6.70 8.65 -2.02
CA GLU A 57 7.25 7.28 -1.92
C GLU A 57 8.70 7.25 -1.42
N THR A 58 9.24 8.38 -0.97
CA THR A 58 10.55 8.44 -0.31
C THR A 58 10.40 8.30 1.21
N PRO A 59 11.22 7.47 1.88
CA PRO A 59 11.13 7.26 3.32
C PRO A 59 11.12 8.56 4.13
N GLY A 60 10.14 8.68 5.03
CA GLY A 60 10.01 9.83 5.93
C GLY A 60 9.34 11.07 5.33
N VAL A 61 9.05 11.08 4.02
CA VAL A 61 8.28 12.13 3.37
C VAL A 61 6.78 11.86 3.50
N ARG A 62 6.02 12.94 3.66
CA ARG A 62 4.67 12.90 4.22
C ARG A 62 3.75 13.78 3.40
N ALA A 63 2.59 13.25 3.01
CA ALA A 63 1.55 14.06 2.41
C ALA A 63 1.03 15.06 3.44
N LYS A 64 1.21 16.36 3.16
CA LYS A 64 0.76 17.43 4.06
C LYS A 64 -0.74 17.68 3.98
N LEU A 65 -1.34 17.41 2.83
CA LEU A 65 -2.73 17.72 2.53
C LEU A 65 -3.50 16.43 2.23
N ARG A 66 -4.66 16.24 2.88
CA ARG A 66 -5.57 15.12 2.58
C ARG A 66 -6.00 15.14 1.11
N ALA A 67 -6.22 16.33 0.55
CA ALA A 67 -6.55 16.51 -0.87
C ALA A 67 -5.51 15.89 -1.83
N THR A 68 -4.23 15.83 -1.45
CA THR A 68 -3.22 15.13 -2.25
C THR A 68 -3.48 13.62 -2.26
N LEU A 69 -3.83 13.04 -1.11
CA LEU A 69 -4.17 11.62 -1.02
C LEU A 69 -5.47 11.33 -1.79
N ASP A 70 -6.47 12.20 -1.71
CA ASP A 70 -7.73 12.03 -2.44
C ASP A 70 -7.52 12.01 -3.96
N GLN A 71 -6.64 12.87 -4.48
CA GLN A 71 -6.25 12.88 -5.91
C GLN A 71 -5.56 11.59 -6.33
N LEU A 72 -4.63 11.07 -5.51
CA LEU A 72 -3.95 9.81 -5.80
C LEU A 72 -4.93 8.63 -5.76
N ARG A 73 -5.84 8.62 -4.79
CA ARG A 73 -6.83 7.54 -4.61
C ARG A 73 -7.80 7.45 -5.78
N ALA A 74 -8.06 8.56 -6.46
CA ALA A 74 -8.84 8.56 -7.70
C ALA A 74 -8.15 7.82 -8.86
N VAL A 75 -6.84 7.56 -8.76
CA VAL A 75 -6.03 6.97 -9.84
C VAL A 75 -5.63 5.52 -9.59
N PHE A 76 -5.31 5.18 -8.34
CA PHE A 76 -5.04 3.80 -7.93
C PHE A 76 -5.63 3.55 -6.53
N PRO A 77 -6.06 2.31 -6.25
CA PRO A 77 -6.75 2.02 -5.02
C PRO A 77 -5.75 2.07 -3.85
N PHE A 78 -6.12 2.74 -2.77
CA PHE A 78 -5.51 2.62 -1.44
C PHE A 78 -6.46 3.26 -0.42
N ASP A 79 -6.27 2.92 0.85
CA ASP A 79 -7.04 3.48 1.95
C ASP A 79 -6.24 4.62 2.62
N PRO A 80 -6.71 5.88 2.54
CA PRO A 80 -6.06 7.00 3.21
C PRO A 80 -5.97 6.83 4.73
N ASP A 81 -6.90 6.12 5.35
CA ASP A 81 -6.92 5.96 6.80
C ASP A 81 -5.86 4.94 7.24
N VAL A 82 -5.62 3.89 6.44
CA VAL A 82 -4.43 3.03 6.58
C VAL A 82 -3.16 3.85 6.43
N TYR A 83 -3.06 4.69 5.39
CA TYR A 83 -1.89 5.57 5.20
C TYR A 83 -1.62 6.46 6.43
N HIS A 84 -2.66 7.08 6.99
CA HIS A 84 -2.53 7.90 8.19
C HIS A 84 -2.17 7.09 9.44
N GLN A 85 -2.69 5.88 9.56
CA GLN A 85 -2.40 5.03 10.71
C GLN A 85 -0.97 4.51 10.70
N LEU A 86 -0.44 4.12 9.54
CA LEU A 86 0.96 3.71 9.37
C LEU A 86 1.95 4.80 9.80
N TYR A 87 1.50 6.05 9.76
CA TYR A 87 2.28 7.19 10.19
C TYR A 87 2.13 7.47 11.69
N ASN A 88 0.89 7.56 12.17
CA ASN A 88 0.57 8.20 13.45
C ASN A 88 0.41 7.21 14.60
N ALA A 89 0.07 5.95 14.29
CA ALA A 89 -0.23 4.95 15.28
C ALA A 89 0.98 4.04 15.51
N PRO A 90 1.12 3.46 16.71
CA PRO A 90 2.12 2.42 16.97
C PRO A 90 1.87 1.20 16.08
N ALA A 91 2.94 0.44 15.80
CA ALA A 91 2.91 -0.70 14.89
C ALA A 91 1.86 -1.77 15.24
N GLY A 92 1.59 -2.00 16.53
CA GLY A 92 0.58 -2.96 16.98
C GLY A 92 -0.87 -2.57 16.66
N ALA A 93 -1.12 -1.31 16.27
CA ALA A 93 -2.42 -0.84 15.83
C ALA A 93 -2.60 -0.92 14.31
N HIS A 94 -1.54 -1.15 13.54
CA HIS A 94 -1.60 -1.20 12.08
C HIS A 94 -2.41 -2.44 11.65
N PRO A 95 -3.28 -2.34 10.62
CA PRO A 95 -3.92 -3.51 10.07
C PRO A 95 -2.86 -4.44 9.48
N ARG A 96 -3.25 -5.70 9.31
CA ARG A 96 -2.47 -6.61 8.47
C ARG A 96 -2.47 -6.08 7.03
N ILE A 97 -1.29 -6.01 6.42
CA ILE A 97 -1.10 -5.50 5.06
C ILE A 97 -0.22 -6.47 4.27
N CYS A 98 -0.66 -6.84 3.08
CA CYS A 98 0.10 -7.66 2.15
C CYS A 98 1.37 -6.92 1.73
N ARG A 99 2.52 -7.56 1.92
CA ARG A 99 3.84 -7.01 1.57
C ARG A 99 4.11 -7.04 0.06
N GLY A 100 3.33 -7.80 -0.71
CA GLY A 100 3.42 -7.85 -2.16
C GLY A 100 2.63 -6.74 -2.88
N CYS A 101 1.43 -6.40 -2.40
CA CYS A 101 0.53 -5.47 -3.12
C CYS A 101 -0.06 -4.35 -2.25
N GLY A 102 0.19 -4.35 -0.94
CA GLY A 102 -0.35 -3.35 -0.02
C GLY A 102 -1.83 -3.53 0.33
N VAL A 103 -2.54 -4.57 -0.12
CA VAL A 103 -3.92 -4.84 0.35
C VAL A 103 -3.94 -5.01 1.86
N SER A 104 -4.77 -4.21 2.54
CA SER A 104 -5.00 -4.31 3.96
C SER A 104 -6.15 -5.26 4.31
N ALA A 105 -6.24 -5.67 5.58
CA ALA A 105 -7.39 -6.44 6.06
C ALA A 105 -8.72 -5.68 5.86
N TRP A 106 -8.69 -4.35 6.01
CA TRP A 106 -9.88 -3.51 5.81
C TRP A 106 -10.31 -3.43 4.34
N ASP A 107 -9.36 -3.38 3.39
CA ASP A 107 -9.68 -3.47 1.96
C ASP A 107 -10.46 -4.76 1.67
N MET A 108 -10.05 -5.91 2.24
CA MET A 108 -10.70 -7.20 2.00
C MET A 108 -12.11 -7.30 2.61
N GLU A 109 -12.38 -6.57 3.69
CA GLU A 109 -13.68 -6.56 4.38
C GLU A 109 -14.68 -5.58 3.76
N THR A 110 -14.20 -4.45 3.27
CA THR A 110 -15.06 -3.29 2.96
C THR A 110 -15.11 -2.92 1.48
N SER A 111 -14.18 -3.42 0.66
CA SER A 111 -14.06 -3.01 -0.75
C SER A 111 -14.42 -4.15 -1.71
N PRO A 112 -15.66 -4.19 -2.24
CA PRO A 112 -15.99 -5.13 -3.31
C PRO A 112 -15.08 -4.91 -4.52
N GLY A 113 -14.45 -5.98 -5.03
CA GLY A 113 -13.55 -5.95 -6.19
C GLY A 113 -12.05 -5.87 -5.87
N VAL A 114 -11.64 -5.90 -4.60
CA VAL A 114 -10.25 -6.20 -4.23
C VAL A 114 -10.06 -7.72 -4.26
N ASP A 115 -9.63 -8.25 -5.42
CA ASP A 115 -9.39 -9.68 -5.63
C ASP A 115 -8.09 -10.16 -4.96
N ALA A 116 -7.98 -9.99 -3.65
CA ALA A 116 -6.89 -10.57 -2.86
C ALA A 116 -7.15 -12.04 -2.49
N GLY A 117 -8.40 -12.51 -2.59
CA GLY A 117 -8.83 -13.88 -2.32
C GLY A 117 -8.80 -14.31 -0.85
N GLY A 118 -8.23 -13.48 0.03
CA GLY A 118 -7.95 -13.77 1.43
C GLY A 118 -6.45 -13.74 1.74
N TRP A 119 -6.07 -14.31 2.88
CA TRP A 119 -4.68 -14.34 3.35
C TRP A 119 -4.05 -15.73 3.16
N HIS A 120 -2.84 -15.77 2.60
CA HIS A 120 -2.03 -16.99 2.53
C HIS A 120 -1.21 -17.19 3.81
N ASP A 121 -0.52 -16.14 4.24
CA ASP A 121 0.30 -16.07 5.45
C ASP A 121 0.26 -14.65 6.02
N ASP A 122 0.85 -14.42 7.20
CA ASP A 122 0.80 -13.14 7.94
C ASP A 122 1.18 -11.90 7.12
N ALA A 123 1.99 -12.05 6.07
CA ALA A 123 2.51 -10.99 5.22
C ALA A 123 1.99 -11.03 3.77
N THR A 124 1.32 -12.09 3.33
CA THR A 124 1.00 -12.32 1.89
C THR A 124 -0.48 -12.65 1.69
N CYS A 125 -1.14 -11.95 0.75
CA CYS A 125 -2.48 -12.33 0.31
C CYS A 125 -2.44 -13.48 -0.72
N LEU A 126 -3.56 -14.18 -0.89
CA LEU A 126 -3.64 -15.33 -1.80
C LEU A 126 -3.33 -14.95 -3.25
N ALA A 127 -3.79 -13.80 -3.74
CA ALA A 127 -3.48 -13.34 -5.09
C ALA A 127 -1.96 -13.15 -5.32
N CYS A 128 -1.24 -12.58 -4.36
CA CYS A 128 0.22 -12.44 -4.45
C CYS A 128 0.94 -13.79 -4.32
N ALA A 129 0.44 -14.69 -3.48
CA ALA A 129 1.02 -16.02 -3.32
C ALA A 129 0.93 -16.84 -4.61
N THR A 130 -0.22 -16.80 -5.30
CA THR A 130 -0.40 -17.47 -6.59
C THR A 130 0.59 -16.93 -7.65
N LEU A 131 0.74 -15.61 -7.76
CA LEU A 131 1.69 -14.98 -8.69
C LEU A 131 3.17 -15.26 -8.38
N ALA A 132 3.49 -15.72 -7.17
CA ALA A 132 4.83 -16.12 -6.79
C ALA A 132 5.12 -17.59 -7.13
N GLY A 133 4.10 -18.45 -7.12
CA GLY A 133 4.22 -19.87 -7.47
C GLY A 133 4.28 -20.16 -8.98
N ASP A 134 3.80 -19.24 -9.81
CA ASP A 134 3.85 -19.35 -11.29
C ASP A 134 5.20 -18.91 -11.90
N ARG A 135 6.24 -18.69 -11.08
CA ARG A 135 7.60 -18.31 -11.48
C ARG A 135 8.60 -19.39 -11.12
#